data_AF-A0A7J5ANI3-F1
#
_entry.id   AF-A0A7J5ANI3-F1
#
_cell.length_a   1.000
_cell.length_b   1.000
_cell.length_c   1.000
_cell.angle_alpha   90.00
_cell.angle_beta   90.00
_cell.angle_gamma   90.00
#
_symmetry.space_group_name_H-M   'P 1'
#
loop_
_entity.id
_entity.type
_entity.pdbx_description
1 polymer ?
#
loop_
_entity_poly.entity_id
_entity_poly.type
_entity_poly.pdbx_seq_one_letter_code
_entity_poly.pdbx_strand_id
1 'polypeptide(L)'
;MLIDTGRSMMSVKMAAAVAAGLGSVVFSVVPAVAAPKVPDVTVDVTSERFILPSDGWTSVDAVARNAGTKAAAGVRLVFTLPEPFQVGQIATTSAWTCGFTTPTVTCDLVDDLAPGASAPAVNLTGYLYGAPTGVPVEAVATVSTTTSEQALGNNTDTKQFQIVGKGTLRGVIWNDLDADGIREAGEPLVTNVGLSFWSVDDDDQYGFSNSYNGTYRFDVPAKHYVGRVQLYKSSWRFTTPNVGVDDTVDSDVVQVSETTYTSNGETAVLSVVAGETTTVDIGVVANSPTS
;
A
#
# COMPACT_ATOMS: atom_id res chain seq x y z
N MET A 1 5.12 -62.38 -18.24
CA MET A 1 5.87 -61.61 -17.24
C MET A 1 4.89 -60.53 -16.78
N LEU A 2 3.90 -60.82 -15.91
CA LEU A 2 4.02 -61.09 -14.46
C LEU A 2 5.17 -60.24 -13.89
N ILE A 3 4.92 -59.24 -13.04
CA ILE A 3 4.28 -59.35 -11.72
C ILE A 3 3.49 -58.06 -11.39
N ASP A 4 2.25 -58.30 -10.99
CA ASP A 4 1.35 -57.47 -10.15
C ASP A 4 1.62 -57.79 -8.67
N THR A 5 1.07 -56.97 -7.76
CA THR A 5 0.90 -57.08 -6.30
C THR A 5 1.75 -56.06 -5.52
N GLY A 6 1.22 -55.16 -4.68
CA GLY A 6 -0.08 -55.15 -3.99
C GLY A 6 0.10 -55.55 -2.52
N ARG A 7 -0.42 -54.71 -1.61
CA ARG A 7 -0.68 -54.97 -0.17
C ARG A 7 0.55 -55.04 0.75
N SER A 8 0.49 -54.75 2.04
CA SER A 8 -0.55 -54.35 3.00
C SER A 8 0.16 -53.98 4.30
N MET A 9 -0.41 -53.06 5.07
CA MET A 9 -0.02 -52.79 6.46
C MET A 9 0.08 -54.09 7.28
N MET A 10 1.18 -54.24 8.02
CA MET A 10 1.31 -55.22 9.08
C MET A 10 1.66 -54.48 10.37
N SER A 11 0.76 -54.62 11.35
CA SER A 11 0.80 -54.03 12.67
C SER A 11 1.89 -54.67 13.53
N VAL A 12 2.81 -53.84 14.04
CA VAL A 12 3.80 -54.27 15.04
C VAL A 12 3.13 -54.23 16.42
N LYS A 13 2.85 -55.40 16.99
CA LYS A 13 2.49 -55.55 18.40
C LYS A 13 3.74 -55.31 19.25
N MET A 14 3.86 -54.14 19.89
CA MET A 14 4.80 -53.96 21.00
C MET A 14 4.21 -54.62 22.26
N ALA A 15 4.87 -55.67 22.73
CA ALA A 15 4.59 -56.28 24.02
C ALA A 15 5.05 -55.34 25.14
N ALA A 16 4.13 -54.93 26.00
CA ALA A 16 4.43 -54.23 27.23
C ALA A 16 5.00 -55.22 28.26
N ALA A 17 6.30 -55.13 28.55
CA ALA A 17 6.89 -55.74 29.73
C ALA A 17 6.83 -54.72 30.88
N VAL A 18 5.93 -54.98 31.83
CA VAL A 18 5.81 -54.23 33.08
C VAL A 18 6.99 -54.62 33.97
N ALA A 19 7.95 -53.72 34.15
CA ALA A 19 8.91 -53.78 35.24
C ALA A 19 8.45 -52.82 36.35
N ALA A 20 7.79 -53.38 37.37
CA ALA A 20 7.41 -52.68 38.57
C ALA A 20 8.66 -52.38 39.42
N GLY A 21 9.30 -51.24 39.14
CA GLY A 21 10.27 -50.61 40.04
C GLY A 21 9.63 -49.40 40.69
N LEU A 22 9.10 -49.55 41.90
CA LEU A 22 8.64 -48.44 42.74
C LEU A 22 9.85 -47.69 43.30
N GLY A 23 10.56 -46.96 42.44
CA GLY A 23 11.48 -45.91 42.85
C GLY A 23 10.70 -44.61 42.93
N SER A 24 10.42 -44.12 44.14
CA SER A 24 9.85 -42.79 44.35
C SER A 24 10.85 -41.72 43.88
N VAL A 25 10.79 -41.35 42.60
CA VAL A 25 11.46 -40.16 42.10
C VAL A 25 10.66 -38.97 42.61
N VAL A 26 11.12 -38.38 43.70
CA VAL A 26 10.61 -37.10 44.17
C VAL A 26 11.12 -36.05 43.19
N PHE A 27 10.35 -35.75 42.15
CA PHE A 27 10.59 -34.54 41.37
C PHE A 27 10.30 -33.37 42.30
N SER A 28 11.37 -32.73 42.80
CA SER A 28 11.23 -31.38 43.34
C SER A 28 10.71 -30.51 42.21
N VAL A 29 9.41 -30.22 42.24
CA VAL A 29 8.82 -29.17 41.42
C VAL A 29 9.43 -27.88 41.95
N VAL A 30 10.54 -27.43 41.34
CA VAL A 30 10.99 -26.06 41.53
C VAL A 30 9.84 -25.22 40.97
N PRO A 31 9.17 -24.38 41.78
CA PRO A 31 8.13 -23.53 41.24
C PRO A 31 8.75 -22.73 40.10
N ALA A 32 8.15 -22.81 38.91
CA ALA A 32 8.56 -21.97 37.80
C ALA A 32 8.44 -20.52 38.28
N VAL A 33 9.57 -19.86 38.49
CA VAL A 33 9.58 -18.44 38.82
C VAL A 33 8.94 -17.76 37.62
N ALA A 34 7.80 -17.11 37.84
CA ALA A 34 7.15 -16.35 36.79
C ALA A 34 8.17 -15.36 36.22
N ALA A 35 8.33 -15.35 34.90
CA ALA A 35 9.21 -14.39 34.26
C ALA A 35 8.86 -12.97 34.74
N PRO A 36 9.86 -12.12 35.06
CA PRO A 36 9.61 -10.76 35.52
C PRO A 36 8.72 -10.02 34.53
N LYS A 37 7.63 -9.39 35.01
CA LYS A 37 6.81 -8.53 34.16
C LYS A 37 7.55 -7.23 33.88
N VAL A 38 7.84 -6.99 32.62
CA VAL A 38 8.59 -5.81 32.14
C VAL A 38 7.85 -5.19 30.95
N PRO A 39 7.84 -3.85 30.82
CA PRO A 39 7.44 -3.21 29.58
C PRO A 39 8.49 -3.47 28.50
N ASP A 40 8.08 -3.31 27.26
CA ASP A 40 8.92 -3.36 26.06
C ASP A 40 8.22 -2.52 25.01
N VAL A 41 8.65 -1.27 24.83
CA VAL A 41 8.03 -0.38 23.86
C VAL A 41 8.67 -0.50 22.49
N THR A 42 7.83 -0.57 21.47
CA THR A 42 8.25 -0.54 20.08
C THR A 42 7.58 0.61 19.37
N VAL A 43 8.12 0.99 18.22
CA VAL A 43 7.49 1.96 17.33
C VAL A 43 7.43 1.39 15.94
N ASP A 44 6.30 1.56 15.27
CA ASP A 44 6.14 1.29 13.84
C ASP A 44 5.99 2.63 13.11
N VAL A 45 6.72 2.81 12.01
CA VAL A 45 6.60 3.97 11.11
C VAL A 45 6.08 3.50 9.75
N THR A 46 4.87 3.94 9.39
CA THR A 46 4.20 3.51 8.16
C THR A 46 3.81 4.70 7.28
N SER A 47 3.84 4.47 5.98
CA SER A 47 3.23 5.37 5.00
C SER A 47 2.78 4.55 3.81
N GLU A 48 1.54 4.76 3.40
CA GLU A 48 0.95 4.09 2.24
C GLU A 48 1.46 4.71 0.94
N ARG A 49 1.86 6.00 0.94
CA ARG A 49 2.41 6.71 -0.22
C ARG A 49 3.88 7.04 -0.04
N PHE A 50 4.76 6.25 -0.64
CA PHE A 50 6.21 6.32 -0.38
C PHE A 50 7.10 6.45 -1.63
N ILE A 51 6.50 6.50 -2.83
CA ILE A 51 7.20 6.84 -4.06
C ILE A 51 6.64 8.17 -4.56
N LEU A 52 7.44 9.23 -4.42
CA LEU A 52 6.99 10.61 -4.56
C LEU A 52 7.72 11.31 -5.71
N PRO A 53 7.05 12.25 -6.41
CA PRO A 53 7.76 13.19 -7.28
C PRO A 53 8.51 14.23 -6.44
N SER A 54 9.37 15.03 -7.09
CA SER A 54 10.11 16.12 -6.45
C SER A 54 9.23 17.18 -5.76
N ASP A 55 7.95 17.25 -6.07
CA ASP A 55 6.94 18.21 -5.59
C ASP A 55 5.69 17.52 -4.99
N GLY A 56 5.85 16.31 -4.47
CA GLY A 56 4.75 15.50 -3.93
C GLY A 56 4.36 15.79 -2.49
N TRP A 57 3.41 15.01 -1.98
CA TRP A 57 3.03 14.99 -0.58
C TRP A 57 2.90 13.55 -0.07
N THR A 58 3.06 13.33 1.22
CA THR A 58 2.83 12.04 1.87
C THR A 58 2.23 12.23 3.26
N SER A 59 1.64 11.16 3.78
CA SER A 59 1.19 11.02 5.15
C SER A 59 1.98 9.89 5.80
N VAL A 60 2.53 10.14 6.98
CA VAL A 60 3.38 9.18 7.70
C VAL A 60 2.88 9.03 9.13
N ASP A 61 2.59 7.79 9.51
CA ASP A 61 2.15 7.44 10.85
C ASP A 61 3.31 6.88 11.67
N ALA A 62 3.39 7.29 12.93
CA ALA A 62 4.20 6.65 13.95
C ALA A 62 3.29 6.10 15.06
N VAL A 63 3.41 4.81 15.36
CA VAL A 63 2.59 4.10 16.35
C VAL A 63 3.48 3.46 17.40
N ALA A 64 3.41 3.97 18.64
CA ALA A 64 4.04 3.32 19.79
C ALA A 64 3.21 2.12 20.26
N ARG A 65 3.86 1.00 20.55
CA ARG A 65 3.25 -0.21 21.13
C ARG A 65 4.00 -0.65 22.36
N ASN A 66 3.34 -1.42 23.21
CA ASN A 66 3.98 -2.12 24.32
C ASN A 66 3.89 -3.63 24.08
N ALA A 67 4.95 -4.24 23.57
CA ALA A 67 5.07 -5.69 23.37
C ALA A 67 5.35 -6.43 24.70
N GLY A 68 5.61 -5.70 25.78
CA GLY A 68 5.90 -6.23 27.10
C GLY A 68 4.66 -6.73 27.83
N THR A 69 4.89 -7.17 29.07
CA THR A 69 3.88 -7.78 29.96
C THR A 69 3.52 -6.90 31.16
N LYS A 70 4.08 -5.69 31.22
CA LYS A 70 3.79 -4.65 32.21
C LYS A 70 3.48 -3.33 31.51
N ALA A 71 2.60 -2.52 32.10
CA ALA A 71 2.32 -1.18 31.61
C ALA A 71 3.60 -0.33 31.55
N ALA A 72 3.73 0.46 30.49
CA ALA A 72 4.85 1.35 30.25
C ALA A 72 4.43 2.78 30.59
N ALA A 73 5.15 3.43 31.51
CA ALA A 73 4.84 4.78 31.97
C ALA A 73 5.76 5.82 31.31
N GLY A 74 5.24 7.03 31.13
CA GLY A 74 5.98 8.13 30.50
C GLY A 74 6.47 7.76 29.10
N VAL A 75 5.59 7.15 28.29
CA VAL A 75 5.89 6.83 26.89
C VAL A 75 6.09 8.14 26.14
N ARG A 76 7.29 8.32 25.58
CA ARG A 76 7.66 9.47 24.76
C ARG A 76 7.99 9.00 23.36
N LEU A 77 7.26 9.51 22.38
CA LEU A 77 7.50 9.33 20.96
C LEU A 77 8.20 10.58 20.41
N VAL A 78 9.34 10.39 19.76
CA VAL A 78 10.03 11.45 19.00
C VAL A 78 10.00 11.04 17.54
N PHE A 79 9.33 11.82 16.71
CA PHE A 79 9.13 11.53 15.30
C PHE A 79 9.71 12.66 14.44
N THR A 80 10.62 12.32 13.54
CA THR A 80 11.30 13.27 12.67
C THR A 80 11.01 12.96 11.21
N LEU A 81 10.52 13.97 10.49
CA LEU A 81 10.38 13.93 9.02
C LEU A 81 11.43 14.89 8.43
N PRO A 82 12.61 14.39 8.01
CA PRO A 82 13.76 15.26 7.70
C PRO A 82 13.59 16.03 6.40
N GLU A 83 14.47 17.00 6.18
CA GLU A 83 14.61 17.64 4.88
C GLU A 83 14.79 16.59 3.76
N PRO A 84 14.22 16.82 2.57
CA PRO A 84 13.56 18.05 2.10
C PRO A 84 12.06 18.15 2.42
N PHE A 85 11.50 17.29 3.28
CA PHE A 85 10.09 17.42 3.65
C PHE A 85 9.84 18.68 4.48
N GLN A 86 8.82 19.43 4.07
CA GLN A 86 8.20 20.44 4.90
C GLN A 86 6.95 19.83 5.55
N VAL A 87 6.97 19.72 6.88
CA VAL A 87 5.82 19.25 7.64
C VAL A 87 4.72 20.30 7.56
N GLY A 88 3.60 19.96 6.91
CA GLY A 88 2.47 20.88 6.74
C GLY A 88 1.38 20.69 7.79
N GLN A 89 1.18 19.47 8.31
CA GLN A 89 0.18 19.19 9.33
C GLN A 89 0.64 18.07 10.26
N ILE A 90 0.21 18.16 11.52
CA ILE A 90 0.31 17.10 12.52
C ILE A 90 -1.12 16.76 12.94
N ALA A 91 -1.48 15.48 12.91
CA ALA A 91 -2.75 15.00 13.43
C ALA A 91 -2.50 13.98 14.55
N THR A 92 -3.07 14.25 15.72
CA THR A 92 -3.02 13.39 16.91
C THR A 92 -4.37 13.40 17.63
N THR A 93 -4.51 12.57 18.64
CA THR A 93 -5.66 12.59 19.56
C THR A 93 -5.27 13.23 20.90
N SER A 94 -6.27 13.45 21.77
CA SER A 94 -6.03 13.94 23.13
C SER A 94 -5.25 12.97 24.03
N ALA A 95 -4.93 11.76 23.56
CA ALA A 95 -4.05 10.84 24.26
C ALA A 95 -2.60 11.34 24.31
N TRP A 96 -2.22 12.30 23.45
CA TRP A 96 -0.88 12.83 23.34
C TRP A 96 -0.80 14.30 23.72
N THR A 97 0.28 14.66 24.42
CA THR A 97 0.73 16.05 24.54
C THR A 97 1.96 16.23 23.65
N CYS A 98 1.81 16.98 22.55
CA CYS A 98 2.88 17.13 21.56
C CYS A 98 3.47 18.53 21.52
N GLY A 99 4.79 18.61 21.45
CA GLY A 99 5.56 19.80 21.09
C GLY A 99 6.15 19.65 19.68
N PHE A 100 6.13 20.72 18.90
CA PHE A 100 6.68 20.73 17.56
C PHE A 100 7.89 21.65 17.47
N THR A 101 8.99 21.10 16.98
CA THR A 101 10.21 21.85 16.65
C THR A 101 10.78 21.25 15.39
N THR A 102 10.46 21.84 14.24
CA THR A 102 10.86 21.39 12.90
C THR A 102 12.32 20.92 12.86
N PRO A 103 12.63 19.75 12.28
CA PRO A 103 11.74 18.78 11.62
C PRO A 103 11.10 17.73 12.56
N THR A 104 11.23 17.91 13.88
CA THR A 104 10.87 16.91 14.89
C THR A 104 9.59 17.25 15.64
N VAL A 105 8.77 16.23 15.86
CA VAL A 105 7.62 16.24 16.76
C VAL A 105 7.94 15.36 17.96
N THR A 106 7.74 15.88 19.16
CA THR A 106 7.89 15.11 20.40
C THR A 106 6.53 15.02 21.07
N CYS A 107 6.03 13.81 21.30
CA CYS A 107 4.74 13.55 21.91
C CYS A 107 4.91 12.69 23.16
N ASP A 108 4.36 13.16 24.28
CA ASP A 108 4.27 12.40 25.52
C ASP A 108 2.86 11.80 25.65
N LEU A 109 2.77 10.49 25.84
CA LEU A 109 1.50 9.80 26.07
C LEU A 109 1.00 10.18 27.46
N VAL A 110 -0.27 10.60 27.54
CA VAL A 110 -0.86 11.09 28.79
C VAL A 110 -1.04 9.97 29.82
N ASP A 111 -1.49 8.80 29.37
CA ASP A 111 -1.71 7.62 30.20
C ASP A 111 -0.62 6.55 29.97
N ASP A 112 -0.50 5.60 30.91
CA ASP A 112 0.39 4.46 30.73
C ASP A 112 -0.07 3.56 29.57
N LEU A 113 0.88 3.09 28.76
CA LEU A 113 0.59 2.17 27.67
C LEU A 113 0.49 0.74 28.21
N ALA A 114 -0.72 0.19 28.22
CA ALA A 114 -1.00 -1.14 28.73
C ALA A 114 -0.23 -2.25 27.97
N PRO A 115 0.04 -3.41 28.59
CA PRO A 115 0.64 -4.56 27.91
C PRO A 115 -0.15 -4.97 26.67
N GLY A 116 0.53 -5.19 25.55
CA GLY A 116 -0.07 -5.56 24.27
C GLY A 116 -0.86 -4.45 23.57
N ALA A 117 -0.94 -3.25 24.14
CA ALA A 117 -1.67 -2.14 23.56
C ALA A 117 -0.82 -1.34 22.56
N SER A 118 -1.51 -0.62 21.67
CA SER A 118 -0.93 0.38 20.78
C SER A 118 -1.54 1.74 21.10
N ALA A 119 -0.71 2.77 21.14
CA ALA A 119 -1.18 4.14 21.28
C ALA A 119 -1.84 4.62 19.98
N PRO A 120 -2.71 5.65 20.01
CA PRO A 120 -3.19 6.28 18.79
C PRO A 120 -2.02 6.79 17.93
N ALA A 121 -2.13 6.68 16.61
CA ALA A 121 -1.08 7.14 15.70
C ALA A 121 -0.80 8.65 15.86
N VAL A 122 0.48 9.01 15.75
CA VAL A 122 0.90 10.38 15.48
C VAL A 122 1.17 10.48 13.99
N ASN A 123 0.32 11.24 13.30
CA ASN A 123 0.35 11.37 11.86
C ASN A 123 0.99 12.70 11.44
N LEU A 124 1.94 12.66 10.51
CA LEU A 124 2.56 13.84 9.89
C LEU A 124 2.27 13.86 8.40
N THR A 125 1.78 15.00 7.91
CA THR A 125 1.70 15.27 6.47
C THR A 125 2.93 16.06 6.04
N GLY A 126 3.71 15.49 5.13
CA GLY A 126 4.90 16.11 4.54
C GLY A 126 4.68 16.54 3.10
N TYR A 127 5.26 17.67 2.72
CA TYR A 127 5.26 18.21 1.35
C TYR A 127 6.68 18.38 0.85
N LEU A 128 6.90 18.12 -0.44
CA LEU A 128 8.17 18.35 -1.12
C LEU A 128 8.05 19.54 -2.06
N TYR A 129 9.13 20.31 -2.17
CA TYR A 129 9.22 21.48 -3.06
C TYR A 129 10.55 21.47 -3.81
N GLY A 130 10.67 20.62 -4.83
CA GLY A 130 11.90 20.49 -5.62
C GLY A 130 12.95 19.58 -4.97
N ALA A 131 12.51 18.51 -4.32
CA ALA A 131 13.42 17.50 -3.77
C ALA A 131 14.28 16.84 -4.87
N PRO A 132 15.56 16.58 -4.60
CA PRO A 132 16.43 15.90 -5.56
C PRO A 132 15.95 14.45 -5.79
N THR A 133 15.88 14.05 -7.05
CA THR A 133 15.50 12.69 -7.42
C THR A 133 16.66 11.71 -7.19
N GLY A 134 16.33 10.44 -6.93
CA GLY A 134 17.31 9.37 -6.70
C GLY A 134 17.99 9.39 -5.32
N VAL A 135 17.67 10.39 -4.48
CA VAL A 135 18.13 10.45 -3.09
C VAL A 135 17.01 9.94 -2.19
N PRO A 136 17.16 8.78 -1.52
CA PRO A 136 16.15 8.31 -0.59
C PRO A 136 16.10 9.23 0.64
N VAL A 137 14.90 9.39 1.18
CA VAL A 137 14.64 10.19 2.39
C VAL A 137 14.00 9.28 3.42
N GLU A 138 14.35 9.42 4.70
CA GLU A 138 13.90 8.50 5.75
C GLU A 138 13.15 9.25 6.84
N ALA A 139 11.89 8.94 7.07
CA ALA A 139 11.22 9.34 8.31
C ALA A 139 11.67 8.42 9.43
N VAL A 140 11.98 8.96 10.60
CA VAL A 140 12.50 8.19 11.74
C VAL A 140 11.69 8.49 12.97
N ALA A 141 11.16 7.46 13.61
CA ALA A 141 10.54 7.59 14.92
C ALA A 141 11.32 6.78 15.96
N THR A 142 11.42 7.33 17.16
CA THR A 142 11.95 6.64 18.33
C THR A 142 10.93 6.69 19.45
N VAL A 143 10.84 5.63 20.24
CA VAL A 143 10.00 5.58 21.44
C VAL A 143 10.86 5.31 22.67
N SER A 144 10.50 5.90 23.80
CA SER A 144 11.16 5.67 25.08
C SER A 144 10.15 5.65 26.21
N THR A 145 10.55 5.11 27.36
CA THR A 145 9.74 5.04 28.57
C THR A 145 10.55 5.45 29.78
N THR A 146 9.86 5.85 30.86
CA THR A 146 10.51 6.10 32.16
C THR A 146 10.59 4.83 33.01
N THR A 147 9.73 3.85 32.73
CA THR A 147 9.83 2.51 33.33
C THR A 147 10.96 1.73 32.65
N SER A 148 11.86 1.10 33.42
CA SER A 148 12.89 0.23 32.84
C SER A 148 12.25 -0.88 31.99
N GLU A 149 12.63 -0.94 30.72
CA GLU A 149 12.14 -1.92 29.76
C GLU A 149 13.17 -2.99 29.41
N GLN A 150 12.72 -4.04 28.73
CA GLN A 150 13.51 -5.25 28.49
C GLN A 150 14.46 -5.13 27.30
N ALA A 151 14.03 -4.49 26.21
CA ALA A 151 14.77 -4.34 24.98
C ALA A 151 14.74 -2.86 24.56
N LEU A 152 15.90 -2.31 24.21
CA LEU A 152 16.01 -0.94 23.71
C LEU A 152 16.32 -0.91 22.20
N GLY A 153 16.60 -2.07 21.61
CA GLY A 153 17.01 -2.18 20.20
C GLY A 153 15.85 -2.11 19.20
N ASN A 154 14.62 -2.18 19.69
CA ASN A 154 13.35 -2.14 18.95
C ASN A 154 12.59 -0.81 19.17
N ASN A 155 13.25 0.17 19.80
CA ASN A 155 12.69 1.48 20.13
C ASN A 155 12.82 2.48 18.98
N THR A 156 13.22 2.05 17.78
CA THR A 156 13.42 2.91 16.62
C THR A 156 12.94 2.19 15.37
N ASP A 157 12.21 2.90 14.54
CA ASP A 157 11.81 2.43 13.22
C ASP A 157 11.88 3.56 12.19
N THR A 158 12.00 3.19 10.92
CA THR A 158 12.25 4.10 9.82
C THR A 158 11.39 3.78 8.61
N LYS A 159 10.83 4.80 7.96
CA LYS A 159 10.15 4.67 6.67
C LYS A 159 10.94 5.36 5.57
N GLN A 160 11.28 4.59 4.54
CA GLN A 160 11.97 5.05 3.34
C GLN A 160 11.00 5.68 2.36
N PHE A 161 11.43 6.77 1.73
CA PHE A 161 10.75 7.45 0.62
C PHE A 161 11.67 7.50 -0.59
N GLN A 162 11.15 7.09 -1.74
CA GLN A 162 11.86 7.19 -3.01
C GLN A 162 11.40 8.46 -3.74
N ILE A 163 12.34 9.36 -4.02
CA ILE A 163 12.05 10.57 -4.80
C ILE A 163 12.38 10.29 -6.27
N VAL A 164 11.37 10.28 -7.13
CA VAL A 164 11.49 9.94 -8.55
C VAL A 164 11.18 11.15 -9.43
N GLY A 165 11.70 11.14 -10.66
CA GLY A 165 11.28 12.10 -11.68
C GLY A 165 9.83 11.84 -12.11
N LYS A 166 9.25 12.75 -12.90
CA LYS A 166 7.95 12.52 -13.53
C LYS A 166 8.11 12.01 -14.95
N GLY A 167 7.27 11.06 -15.34
CA GLY A 167 6.98 10.74 -16.74
C GLY A 167 5.61 11.29 -17.12
N THR A 168 5.28 11.21 -18.40
CA THR A 168 3.98 11.64 -18.91
C THR A 168 3.11 10.42 -19.23
N LEU A 169 1.89 10.41 -18.70
CA LEU A 169 0.78 9.60 -19.21
C LEU A 169 -0.09 10.44 -20.14
N ARG A 170 -0.48 9.92 -21.29
CA ARG A 170 -1.42 10.59 -22.20
C ARG A 170 -2.25 9.58 -22.97
N GLY A 171 -3.29 10.06 -23.64
CA GLY A 171 -4.03 9.23 -24.58
C GLY A 171 -5.23 9.91 -25.19
N VAL A 172 -5.95 9.13 -25.99
CA VAL A 172 -7.15 9.50 -26.72
C VAL A 172 -8.29 8.58 -26.31
N ILE A 173 -9.48 9.15 -26.15
CA ILE A 173 -10.73 8.41 -25.93
C ILE A 173 -11.61 8.66 -27.14
N TRP A 174 -11.93 7.62 -27.91
CA TRP A 174 -12.70 7.75 -29.16
C TRP A 174 -13.89 6.79 -29.20
N ASN A 175 -14.87 7.16 -30.04
CA ASN A 175 -16.01 6.33 -30.36
C ASN A 175 -15.64 5.50 -31.58
N ASP A 176 -15.31 4.25 -31.33
CA ASP A 176 -15.07 3.23 -32.33
C ASP A 176 -16.41 2.91 -33.01
N LEU A 177 -16.57 3.40 -34.24
CA LEU A 177 -17.85 3.42 -34.95
C LEU A 177 -18.22 2.06 -35.55
N ASP A 178 -17.24 1.25 -35.90
CA ASP A 178 -17.43 -0.08 -36.49
C ASP A 178 -17.04 -1.25 -35.58
N ALA A 179 -16.59 -0.93 -34.36
CA ALA A 179 -16.26 -1.84 -33.27
C ALA A 179 -15.08 -2.77 -33.57
N ASP A 180 -14.11 -2.32 -34.38
CA ASP A 180 -12.96 -3.14 -34.77
C ASP A 180 -11.76 -3.02 -33.81
N GLY A 181 -11.77 -2.06 -32.89
CA GLY A 181 -10.76 -1.84 -31.86
C GLY A 181 -9.58 -0.98 -32.28
N ILE A 182 -9.60 -0.44 -33.50
CA ILE A 182 -8.60 0.47 -34.06
C ILE A 182 -9.20 1.88 -34.09
N ARG A 183 -8.35 2.91 -34.13
CA ARG A 183 -8.75 4.31 -34.24
C ARG A 183 -8.57 4.81 -35.67
N GLU A 184 -9.67 5.08 -36.34
CA GLU A 184 -9.71 5.53 -37.73
C GLU A 184 -9.96 7.03 -37.88
N ALA A 185 -9.60 7.54 -39.06
CA ALA A 185 -10.01 8.87 -39.47
C ALA A 185 -11.54 8.95 -39.60
N GLY A 186 -12.16 9.87 -38.87
CA GLY A 186 -13.61 10.09 -38.87
C GLY A 186 -14.30 9.60 -37.60
N GLU A 187 -13.60 8.87 -36.76
CA GLU A 187 -14.10 8.45 -35.46
C GLU A 187 -14.03 9.60 -34.45
N PRO A 188 -15.18 9.99 -33.84
CA PRO A 188 -15.21 11.16 -33.00
C PRO A 188 -14.64 10.86 -31.62
N LEU A 189 -14.09 11.91 -31.01
CA LEU A 189 -13.64 11.86 -29.63
C LEU A 189 -14.82 11.74 -28.65
N VAL A 190 -14.61 11.01 -27.55
CA VAL A 190 -15.62 10.80 -26.51
C VAL A 190 -15.30 11.63 -25.29
N THR A 191 -16.34 12.23 -24.72
CA THR A 191 -16.27 12.98 -23.46
C THR A 191 -17.01 12.25 -22.35
N ASN A 192 -16.76 12.65 -21.10
CA ASN A 192 -17.41 12.10 -19.91
C ASN A 192 -17.12 10.62 -19.61
N VAL A 193 -15.88 10.19 -19.87
CA VAL A 193 -15.37 8.89 -19.43
C VAL A 193 -14.62 9.08 -18.11
N GLY A 194 -14.97 8.27 -17.09
CA GLY A 194 -14.23 8.24 -15.83
C GLY A 194 -12.92 7.52 -16.04
N LEU A 195 -11.81 8.19 -15.78
CA LEU A 195 -10.46 7.63 -15.87
C LEU A 195 -9.71 7.94 -14.58
N SER A 196 -8.84 7.02 -14.15
CA SER A 196 -7.85 7.27 -13.09
C SER A 196 -6.67 6.32 -13.27
N PHE A 197 -5.49 6.71 -12.80
CA PHE A 197 -4.30 5.86 -12.78
C PHE A 197 -3.92 5.57 -11.34
N TRP A 198 -3.90 4.30 -10.99
CA TRP A 198 -3.60 3.83 -9.64
C TRP A 198 -2.20 3.24 -9.65
N SER A 199 -1.36 3.69 -8.73
CA SER A 199 -0.06 3.06 -8.51
C SER A 199 -0.28 1.62 -8.05
N VAL A 200 0.58 0.72 -8.50
CA VAL A 200 0.64 -0.67 -7.97
C VAL A 200 1.79 -0.87 -6.99
N ASP A 201 2.67 0.13 -6.87
CA ASP A 201 3.84 0.08 -6.01
C ASP A 201 3.56 0.68 -4.61
N ASP A 202 2.60 1.59 -4.51
CA ASP A 202 2.18 2.30 -3.29
C ASP A 202 0.74 2.84 -3.43
N ASP A 203 0.15 3.40 -2.36
CA ASP A 203 -1.18 4.01 -2.41
C ASP A 203 -1.09 5.45 -2.96
N ASP A 204 -1.17 5.55 -4.30
CA ASP A 204 -1.18 6.83 -4.99
C ASP A 204 -2.12 6.77 -6.19
N GLN A 205 -2.86 7.85 -6.39
CA GLN A 205 -3.87 7.94 -7.44
C GLN A 205 -3.73 9.26 -8.20
N TYR A 206 -3.75 9.16 -9.53
CA TYR A 206 -3.73 10.30 -10.45
C TYR A 206 -4.98 10.34 -11.33
N GLY A 207 -5.35 11.55 -11.72
CA GLY A 207 -6.31 11.77 -12.81
C GLY A 207 -7.76 11.40 -12.51
N PHE A 208 -8.21 11.37 -11.24
CA PHE A 208 -9.64 11.14 -10.94
C PHE A 208 -10.50 12.31 -11.46
N SER A 209 -10.91 12.23 -12.72
CA SER A 209 -11.77 13.18 -13.40
C SER A 209 -12.74 12.42 -14.30
N ASN A 210 -14.02 12.78 -14.20
CA ASN A 210 -15.11 12.20 -15.00
C ASN A 210 -15.36 12.97 -16.30
N SER A 211 -14.40 13.75 -16.79
CA SER A 211 -14.66 14.77 -17.82
C SER A 211 -13.47 15.04 -18.73
N TYR A 212 -12.76 14.00 -19.17
CA TYR A 212 -11.79 14.16 -20.26
C TYR A 212 -12.54 14.44 -21.57
N ASN A 213 -12.12 15.48 -22.30
CA ASN A 213 -12.72 15.88 -23.57
C ASN A 213 -11.99 15.19 -24.73
N GLY A 214 -11.99 13.86 -24.76
CA GLY A 214 -11.42 13.10 -25.88
C GLY A 214 -9.92 12.87 -25.86
N THR A 215 -9.16 13.69 -25.14
CA THR A 215 -7.73 13.47 -24.92
C THR A 215 -7.36 13.82 -23.49
N TYR A 216 -6.28 13.25 -22.99
CA TYR A 216 -5.77 13.54 -21.66
C TYR A 216 -4.24 13.51 -21.62
N ARG A 217 -3.68 14.21 -20.63
CA ARG A 217 -2.24 14.26 -20.36
C ARG A 217 -2.00 14.58 -18.88
N PHE A 218 -1.19 13.76 -18.21
CA PHE A 218 -0.73 13.98 -16.84
C PHE A 218 0.78 13.77 -16.76
N ASP A 219 1.43 14.57 -15.92
CA ASP A 219 2.77 14.24 -15.45
C ASP A 219 2.65 13.56 -14.09
N VAL A 220 3.10 12.30 -14.02
CA VAL A 220 3.01 11.44 -12.83
C VAL A 220 4.41 10.95 -12.44
N PRO A 221 4.64 10.62 -11.16
CA PRO A 221 5.88 9.98 -10.72
C PRO A 221 6.24 8.78 -11.58
N ALA A 222 7.53 8.60 -11.85
CA ALA A 222 8.01 7.42 -12.55
C ALA A 222 7.90 6.19 -11.63
N LYS A 223 6.90 5.35 -11.92
CA LYS A 223 6.58 4.09 -11.23
C LYS A 223 5.56 3.30 -12.07
N HIS A 224 5.02 2.23 -11.51
CA HIS A 224 4.06 1.38 -12.22
C HIS A 224 2.61 1.76 -11.90
N TYR A 225 1.75 1.73 -12.91
CA TYR A 225 0.35 2.12 -12.81
C TYR A 225 -0.59 1.12 -13.47
N VAL A 226 -1.84 1.09 -13.02
CA VAL A 226 -2.97 0.54 -13.78
C VAL A 226 -3.94 1.69 -14.06
N GLY A 227 -4.28 1.87 -15.34
CA GLY A 227 -5.37 2.75 -15.75
C GLY A 227 -6.70 2.06 -15.46
N ARG A 228 -7.60 2.75 -14.75
CA ARG A 228 -8.96 2.31 -14.44
C ARG A 228 -9.95 3.20 -15.14
N VAL A 229 -10.83 2.59 -15.94
CA VAL A 229 -11.83 3.29 -16.73
C VAL A 229 -13.23 2.86 -16.30
N GLN A 230 -14.11 3.82 -16.12
CA GLN A 230 -15.52 3.60 -15.82
C GLN A 230 -16.39 4.21 -16.93
N LEU A 231 -17.22 3.38 -17.52
CA LEU A 231 -18.20 3.74 -18.54
C LEU A 231 -19.61 3.58 -18.01
N TYR A 232 -20.52 4.48 -18.39
CA TYR A 232 -21.96 4.29 -18.18
C TYR A 232 -22.52 3.36 -19.25
N LYS A 233 -23.10 2.22 -18.84
CA LYS A 233 -23.66 1.20 -19.76
C LYS A 233 -24.81 1.71 -20.61
N SER A 234 -25.52 2.75 -20.17
CA SER A 234 -26.55 3.41 -20.97
C SER A 234 -26.01 4.05 -22.24
N SER A 235 -24.70 4.34 -22.29
CA SER A 235 -24.09 5.15 -23.34
C SER A 235 -22.99 4.39 -24.09
N TRP A 236 -22.16 3.61 -23.37
CA TRP A 236 -20.91 3.08 -23.91
C TRP A 236 -20.65 1.64 -23.47
N ARG A 237 -19.91 0.92 -24.29
CA ARG A 237 -19.18 -0.32 -23.94
C ARG A 237 -17.74 -0.20 -24.44
N PHE A 238 -16.81 -0.98 -23.87
CA PHE A 238 -15.44 -1.05 -24.39
C PHE A 238 -15.42 -1.71 -25.77
N THR A 239 -14.50 -1.28 -26.63
CA THR A 239 -14.20 -2.00 -27.87
C THR A 239 -13.24 -3.19 -27.63
N THR A 240 -12.84 -3.88 -28.69
CA THR A 240 -11.83 -4.94 -28.63
C THR A 240 -10.46 -4.33 -28.32
N PRO A 241 -9.79 -4.74 -27.23
CA PRO A 241 -8.49 -4.19 -26.88
C PRO A 241 -7.33 -4.90 -27.59
N ASN A 242 -6.17 -4.25 -27.67
CA ASN A 242 -4.91 -4.79 -28.18
C ASN A 242 -5.01 -5.35 -29.62
N VAL A 243 -5.63 -4.61 -30.53
CA VAL A 243 -5.90 -5.07 -31.90
C VAL A 243 -4.75 -4.72 -32.83
N GLY A 244 -4.20 -5.75 -33.48
CA GLY A 244 -3.11 -5.57 -34.44
C GLY A 244 -1.74 -5.49 -33.75
N VAL A 245 -0.80 -4.78 -34.38
CA VAL A 245 0.59 -4.62 -33.89
C VAL A 245 0.99 -3.16 -33.71
N ASP A 246 0.11 -2.23 -34.10
CA ASP A 246 0.35 -0.79 -34.01
C ASP A 246 -0.30 -0.26 -32.74
N ASP A 247 0.48 -0.24 -31.67
CA ASP A 247 0.13 0.23 -30.32
C ASP A 247 -0.24 1.72 -30.25
N THR A 248 -0.17 2.45 -31.37
CA THR A 248 -0.47 3.90 -31.43
C THR A 248 -1.91 4.21 -31.81
N VAL A 249 -2.68 3.18 -32.18
CA VAL A 249 -4.05 3.33 -32.72
C VAL A 249 -5.05 2.34 -32.12
N ASP A 250 -4.64 1.39 -31.30
CA ASP A 250 -5.56 0.44 -30.68
C ASP A 250 -5.97 0.84 -29.26
N SER A 251 -6.90 0.07 -28.67
CA SER A 251 -7.42 0.33 -27.32
C SER A 251 -6.69 -0.51 -26.27
N ASP A 252 -6.24 0.12 -25.19
CA ASP A 252 -5.46 -0.52 -24.11
C ASP A 252 -6.32 -1.16 -23.01
N VAL A 253 -7.62 -0.90 -23.01
CA VAL A 253 -8.48 -1.16 -21.85
C VAL A 253 -9.31 -2.42 -22.02
N VAL A 254 -9.15 -3.36 -21.10
CA VAL A 254 -9.91 -4.60 -21.01
C VAL A 254 -11.03 -4.43 -19.99
N GLN A 255 -12.28 -4.79 -20.33
CA GLN A 255 -13.36 -4.82 -19.35
C GLN A 255 -13.09 -5.91 -18.28
N VAL A 256 -13.09 -5.54 -17.00
CA VAL A 256 -12.84 -6.46 -15.88
C VAL A 256 -14.06 -6.73 -15.03
N SER A 257 -15.04 -5.82 -15.01
CA SER A 257 -16.28 -5.99 -14.26
C SER A 257 -17.41 -5.14 -14.82
N GLU A 258 -18.63 -5.45 -14.39
CA GLU A 258 -19.78 -4.59 -14.62
C GLU A 258 -20.75 -4.60 -13.43
N THR A 259 -21.48 -3.51 -13.30
CA THR A 259 -22.64 -3.36 -12.42
C THR A 259 -23.90 -3.19 -13.27
N THR A 260 -25.04 -2.94 -12.62
CA THR A 260 -26.27 -2.55 -13.30
C THR A 260 -26.09 -1.30 -14.18
N TYR A 261 -25.24 -0.35 -13.78
CA TYR A 261 -25.13 0.96 -14.43
C TYR A 261 -23.81 1.23 -15.12
N THR A 262 -22.74 0.54 -14.71
CA THR A 262 -21.38 0.84 -15.16
C THR A 262 -20.64 -0.40 -15.64
N SER A 263 -19.79 -0.23 -16.65
CA SER A 263 -18.74 -1.18 -17.00
C SER A 263 -17.41 -0.60 -16.55
N ASN A 264 -16.60 -1.40 -15.88
CA ASN A 264 -15.26 -0.99 -15.47
C ASN A 264 -14.22 -1.79 -16.24
N GLY A 265 -13.21 -1.09 -16.76
CA GLY A 265 -12.08 -1.66 -17.47
C GLY A 265 -10.76 -1.25 -16.85
N GLU A 266 -9.75 -2.06 -17.10
CA GLU A 266 -8.38 -1.83 -16.65
C GLU A 266 -7.39 -2.01 -17.81
N THR A 267 -6.30 -1.26 -17.77
CA THR A 267 -5.13 -1.53 -18.61
C THR A 267 -4.31 -2.68 -18.03
N ALA A 268 -3.35 -3.20 -18.80
CA ALA A 268 -2.22 -3.91 -18.18
C ALA A 268 -1.43 -2.98 -17.24
N VAL A 269 -0.51 -3.53 -16.45
CA VAL A 269 0.41 -2.71 -15.65
C VAL A 269 1.35 -1.93 -16.58
N LEU A 270 1.28 -0.61 -16.48
CA LEU A 270 2.04 0.36 -17.26
C LEU A 270 3.29 0.76 -16.50
N SER A 271 4.41 0.82 -17.19
CA SER A 271 5.65 1.41 -16.63
C SER A 271 5.76 2.85 -17.09
N VAL A 272 5.76 3.80 -16.14
CA VAL A 272 6.03 5.21 -16.43
C VAL A 272 7.48 5.51 -16.08
N VAL A 273 8.26 5.94 -17.08
CA VAL A 273 9.68 6.29 -16.91
C VAL A 273 9.84 7.81 -16.89
N ALA A 274 10.74 8.30 -16.04
CA ALA A 274 10.98 9.73 -15.89
C ALA A 274 11.45 10.36 -17.21
N GLY A 275 10.79 11.44 -17.63
CA GLY A 275 11.07 12.15 -18.88
C GLY A 275 10.53 11.48 -20.16
N GLU A 276 9.95 10.28 -20.06
CA GLU A 276 9.34 9.58 -21.19
C GLU A 276 7.83 9.78 -21.24
N THR A 277 7.22 9.36 -22.35
CA THR A 277 5.77 9.37 -22.53
C THR A 277 5.24 7.96 -22.70
N THR A 278 4.28 7.59 -21.87
CA THR A 278 3.47 6.38 -21.98
C THR A 278 2.10 6.77 -22.55
N THR A 279 1.69 6.13 -23.63
CA THR A 279 0.37 6.34 -24.26
C THR A 279 -0.60 5.28 -23.76
N VAL A 280 -1.85 5.67 -23.50
CA VAL A 280 -2.94 4.78 -23.13
C VAL A 280 -4.22 5.23 -23.85
N ASP A 281 -4.59 4.54 -24.90
CA ASP A 281 -5.71 4.85 -25.77
C ASP A 281 -6.94 4.01 -25.38
N ILE A 282 -8.12 4.62 -25.43
CA ILE A 282 -9.38 4.05 -24.92
C ILE A 282 -10.46 4.10 -26.01
N GLY A 283 -10.69 2.96 -26.66
CA GLY A 283 -11.76 2.80 -27.64
C GLY A 283 -13.06 2.37 -26.97
N VAL A 284 -14.14 3.07 -27.28
CA VAL A 284 -15.48 2.72 -26.79
C VAL A 284 -16.47 2.71 -27.93
N VAL A 285 -17.49 1.87 -27.84
CA VAL A 285 -18.55 1.82 -28.83
C VAL A 285 -19.85 2.31 -28.21
N ALA A 286 -20.55 3.20 -28.91
CA ALA A 286 -21.86 3.67 -28.49
C ALA A 286 -22.85 2.49 -28.36
N ASN A 287 -23.59 2.44 -27.25
CA ASN A 287 -24.71 1.52 -27.12
C ASN A 287 -25.93 2.12 -27.79
N SER A 288 -26.60 1.35 -28.66
CA SER A 288 -27.87 1.79 -29.24
C SER A 288 -28.87 2.09 -28.12
N PRO A 289 -29.62 3.20 -28.17
CA PRO A 289 -30.69 3.42 -27.20
C PRO A 289 -31.65 2.23 -27.31
N THR A 290 -31.92 1.57 -26.19
CA THR A 290 -32.97 0.56 -26.10
C THR A 290 -34.28 1.25 -26.49
N SER A 291 -34.78 0.92 -27.68
CA SER A 291 -36.09 1.37 -28.19
C SER A 291 -37.23 0.91 -27.30
#